data_AF-A0A6A7KZ24-F1
#
_entry.id   AF-A0A6A7KZ24-F1
#
_cell.length_a   1.000
_cell.length_b   1.000
_cell.length_c   1.000
_cell.angle_alpha   90.00
_cell.angle_beta   90.00
_cell.angle_gamma   90.00
#
_symmetry.space_group_name_H-M   'P 1'
#
loop_
_entity.id
_entity.type
_entity.pdbx_description
1 polymer ?
#
loop_
_entity_poly.entity_id
_entity_poly.type
_entity_poly.pdbx_seq_one_letter_code
_entity_poly.pdbx_strand_id
1 'polypeptide(L)'
;MPPTRVKRRTFLQAALSQLAWVPLLPHVGCGESSPTAKPGTVVTAYFSLADLAAARQIGGRFLETEAPGASLAEVYQLLGPTIELIERHDSDAEALAALRTAVQADFADRAVLMMDGWTLSRTELHVCALCLAVS
;
A
#
# COMPACT_ATOMS: atom_id res chain seq x y z
N MET A 1 2.83 44.54 -5.11
CA MET A 1 2.74 43.52 -6.17
C MET A 1 1.87 42.38 -5.63
N PRO A 2 0.64 42.16 -6.11
CA PRO A 2 -0.22 41.12 -5.57
C PRO A 2 0.28 39.73 -6.01
N PRO A 3 0.23 38.69 -5.15
CA PRO A 3 0.68 37.36 -5.51
C PRO A 3 -0.23 36.76 -6.60
N THR A 4 0.38 36.29 -7.68
CA THR A 4 -0.29 35.56 -8.75
C THR A 4 -0.92 34.29 -8.18
N ARG A 5 -2.26 34.21 -8.22
CA ARG A 5 -2.99 32.98 -7.87
C ARG A 5 -2.68 31.92 -8.91
N VAL A 6 -1.73 31.04 -8.61
CA VAL A 6 -1.52 29.82 -9.39
C VAL A 6 -2.79 28.98 -9.26
N LYS A 7 -3.43 28.66 -10.40
CA LYS A 7 -4.60 27.79 -10.41
C LYS A 7 -4.19 26.44 -9.84
N ARG A 8 -4.87 25.97 -8.78
CA ARG A 8 -4.58 24.69 -8.09
C ARG A 8 -4.30 23.53 -9.06
N ARG A 9 -5.06 23.46 -10.15
CA ARG A 9 -4.89 22.45 -11.21
C ARG A 9 -3.50 22.49 -11.86
N THR A 10 -2.98 23.68 -12.15
CA THR A 10 -1.66 23.86 -12.78
C THR A 10 -0.54 23.49 -11.82
N PHE A 11 -0.70 23.82 -10.53
CA PHE A 11 0.26 23.41 -9.50
C PHE A 11 0.33 21.88 -9.34
N LEU A 12 -0.84 21.22 -9.28
CA LEU A 12 -0.90 19.76 -9.17
C LEU A 12 -0.37 19.05 -10.42
N GLN A 13 -0.62 19.58 -11.61
CA GLN A 13 -0.06 19.04 -12.86
C GLN A 13 1.47 19.18 -12.90
N ALA A 14 2.01 20.31 -12.45
CA ALA A 14 3.47 20.50 -12.36
C ALA A 14 4.09 19.56 -11.32
N ALA A 15 3.46 19.38 -10.15
CA ALA A 15 3.94 18.45 -9.12
C ALA A 15 3.94 16.99 -9.60
N LEU A 16 2.88 16.55 -10.30
CA LEU A 16 2.81 15.20 -10.87
C LEU A 16 3.87 14.95 -11.94
N SER A 17 4.20 15.97 -12.74
CA SER A 17 5.28 15.85 -13.75
C SER A 17 6.67 15.67 -13.14
N GLN A 18 6.88 16.06 -11.88
CA GLN A 18 8.15 15.84 -11.17
C GLN A 18 8.25 14.46 -10.52
N LEU A 19 7.12 13.80 -10.24
CA LEU A 19 7.08 12.42 -9.73
C LEU A 19 7.13 11.37 -10.85
N ALA A 20 6.85 11.77 -12.10
CA ALA A 20 6.85 10.88 -13.26
C ALA A 20 8.27 10.51 -13.77
N TRP A 21 9.33 11.08 -13.19
CA TRP A 21 10.72 10.78 -13.57
C TRP A 21 11.42 9.93 -12.51
N VAL A 22 10.88 8.75 -12.24
CA VAL A 22 11.66 7.67 -11.63
C VAL A 22 12.19 6.81 -12.77
N PRO A 23 13.51 6.75 -13.01
CA PRO A 23 14.05 5.79 -13.95
C PRO A 23 13.74 4.41 -13.41
N LEU A 24 12.88 3.67 -14.12
CA LEU A 24 12.68 2.24 -13.94
C LEU A 24 14.02 1.55 -14.17
N LEU A 25 14.75 1.27 -13.10
CA LEU A 25 15.93 0.42 -13.13
C LEU A 25 15.46 -1.02 -13.40
N PRO A 26 15.90 -1.66 -14.50
CA PRO A 26 15.63 -3.08 -14.69
C PRO A 26 16.57 -3.86 -13.78
N HIS A 27 16.08 -4.33 -12.63
CA HIS A 27 16.75 -5.40 -11.91
C HIS A 27 16.46 -6.72 -12.60
N VAL A 28 17.35 -7.11 -13.50
CA VAL A 28 17.44 -8.47 -14.03
C VAL A 28 18.06 -9.34 -12.93
N GLY A 29 17.20 -9.91 -12.09
CA GLY A 29 17.54 -11.03 -11.21
C GLY A 29 17.33 -12.33 -11.96
N CYS A 30 18.42 -12.98 -12.34
CA CYS A 30 18.43 -14.33 -12.90
C CYS A 30 18.53 -15.32 -11.73
N GLY A 31 17.59 -16.26 -11.58
CA GLY A 31 17.75 -17.35 -10.60
C GLY A 31 16.47 -18.02 -10.13
N GLU A 32 16.26 -19.23 -10.65
CA GLU A 32 15.61 -20.40 -10.01
C GLU A 32 14.11 -20.38 -9.67
N SER A 33 13.42 -21.33 -10.29
CA SER A 33 12.07 -21.87 -10.09
C SER A 33 11.35 -21.53 -8.76
N SER A 34 10.32 -20.68 -8.86
CA SER A 34 9.11 -20.45 -8.03
C SER A 34 9.19 -20.60 -6.50
N PRO A 35 8.70 -19.58 -5.75
CA PRO A 35 7.36 -19.77 -5.18
C PRO A 35 6.47 -18.53 -5.38
N THR A 36 5.16 -18.74 -5.37
CA THR A 36 4.14 -17.69 -5.25
C THR A 36 4.55 -16.59 -4.27
N ALA A 37 4.24 -15.34 -4.60
CA ALA A 37 4.59 -14.19 -3.79
C ALA A 37 4.09 -14.35 -2.36
N LYS A 38 4.96 -14.10 -1.38
CA LYS A 38 4.62 -14.29 0.03
C LYS A 38 4.14 -12.98 0.63
N PRO A 39 2.93 -12.92 1.23
CA PRO A 39 2.41 -11.69 1.84
C PRO A 39 3.41 -11.00 2.77
N GLY A 40 4.16 -11.79 3.55
CA GLY A 40 5.16 -11.25 4.46
C GLY A 40 6.29 -10.45 3.81
N THR A 41 6.88 -11.00 2.74
CA THR A 41 7.99 -10.35 2.01
C THR A 41 7.50 -9.14 1.24
N VAL A 42 6.32 -9.25 0.60
CA VAL A 42 5.76 -8.17 -0.22
C VAL A 42 5.36 -6.97 0.66
N VAL A 43 4.73 -7.21 1.81
CA VAL A 43 4.29 -6.16 2.74
C VAL A 43 5.49 -5.42 3.35
N THR A 44 6.57 -6.13 3.68
CA THR A 44 7.80 -5.50 4.16
C THR A 44 8.54 -4.73 3.07
N ALA A 45 8.50 -5.19 1.81
CA ALA A 45 9.05 -4.47 0.67
C ALA A 45 8.22 -3.26 0.23
N TYR A 46 6.94 -3.19 0.61
CA TYR A 46 6.06 -2.06 0.29
C TYR A 46 6.48 -0.79 1.04
N PHE A 47 6.91 -0.92 2.29
CA PHE A 47 7.36 0.20 3.12
C PHE A 47 8.88 0.28 3.19
N SER A 48 9.41 1.49 3.39
CA SER A 48 10.82 1.60 3.80
C SER A 48 10.99 1.10 5.24
N LEU A 49 12.20 0.68 5.61
CA LEU A 49 12.49 0.26 6.98
C LEU A 49 12.15 1.36 8.02
N ALA A 50 12.31 2.64 7.64
CA ALA A 50 11.97 3.77 8.49
C ALA A 50 10.45 3.91 8.72
N ASP A 51 9.63 3.46 7.77
CA ASP A 51 8.18 3.63 7.80
C ASP A 51 7.44 2.44 8.42
N LEU A 52 8.10 1.29 8.60
CA LEU A 52 7.46 0.08 9.14
C LEU A 52 6.85 0.29 10.53
N ALA A 53 7.47 1.10 11.39
CA ALA A 53 6.93 1.40 12.71
C ALA A 53 5.60 2.17 12.61
N ALA A 54 5.54 3.18 11.73
CA ALA A 54 4.34 3.94 11.46
C ALA A 54 3.25 3.07 10.82
N ALA A 55 3.61 2.22 9.85
CA ALA A 55 2.69 1.29 9.20
C ALA A 55 2.02 0.34 10.20
N ARG A 56 2.80 -0.24 11.14
CA ARG A 56 2.26 -1.07 12.22
C ARG A 56 1.30 -0.30 13.12
N GLN A 57 1.66 0.92 13.50
CA GLN A 57 0.79 1.76 14.34
C GLN A 57 -0.54 2.07 13.66
N ILE A 58 -0.50 2.45 12.38
CA ILE A 58 -1.71 2.71 11.57
C ILE A 58 -2.54 1.43 11.42
N GLY A 59 -1.89 0.30 11.14
CA GLY A 59 -2.54 -1.01 11.03
C GLY A 59 -3.25 -1.43 12.32
N GLY A 60 -2.64 -1.17 13.47
CA GLY A 60 -3.24 -1.45 14.78
C GLY A 60 -4.53 -0.66 14.98
N ARG A 61 -4.48 0.65 14.72
CA ARG A 61 -5.65 1.52 14.84
C ARG A 61 -6.76 1.20 13.85
N PHE A 62 -6.39 0.77 12.64
CA PHE A 62 -7.35 0.27 11.67
C PHE A 62 -8.12 -0.93 12.21
N LEU A 63 -7.44 -1.94 12.76
CA LEU A 63 -8.10 -3.12 13.33
C LEU A 63 -8.92 -2.81 14.58
N GLU A 64 -8.45 -1.91 15.44
CA GLU A 64 -9.22 -1.42 16.59
C GLU A 64 -10.53 -0.73 16.18
N THR A 65 -10.54 -0.07 15.00
CA THR A 65 -11.70 0.67 14.51
C THR A 65 -12.66 -0.21 13.71
N GLU A 66 -12.16 -0.99 12.76
CA GLU A 66 -12.97 -1.78 11.82
C GLU A 66 -13.29 -3.19 12.30
N ALA A 67 -12.49 -3.73 13.21
CA ALA A 67 -12.62 -5.11 13.71
C ALA A 67 -12.43 -5.19 15.25
N PRO A 68 -13.14 -4.37 16.05
CA PRO A 68 -12.96 -4.33 17.49
C PRO A 68 -13.32 -5.68 18.13
N GLY A 69 -12.36 -6.28 18.83
CA GLY A 69 -12.55 -7.58 19.48
C GLY A 69 -12.66 -8.76 18.51
N ALA A 70 -12.34 -8.56 17.23
CA ALA A 70 -12.33 -9.63 16.25
C ALA A 70 -11.30 -10.71 16.61
N SER A 71 -11.68 -11.95 16.37
CA SER A 71 -10.79 -13.09 16.41
C SER A 71 -9.75 -13.01 15.29
N LEU A 72 -8.66 -13.77 15.42
CA LEU A 72 -7.64 -13.87 14.39
C LEU A 72 -8.22 -14.31 13.03
N ALA A 73 -9.19 -15.23 13.04
CA ALA A 73 -9.83 -15.71 11.81
C ALA A 73 -10.63 -14.61 11.10
N GLU A 74 -11.32 -13.76 11.85
CA GLU A 74 -12.08 -12.61 11.30
C GLU A 74 -11.14 -11.53 10.76
N VAL A 75 -10.00 -11.30 11.41
CA VAL A 75 -8.94 -10.42 10.88
C VAL A 75 -8.38 -10.97 9.56
N TYR A 76 -8.10 -12.28 9.49
CA TYR A 76 -7.67 -12.91 8.22
C TYR A 76 -8.72 -12.79 7.12
N GLN A 77 -10.01 -12.92 7.44
CA GLN A 77 -11.09 -12.71 6.46
C GLN A 77 -11.16 -11.26 5.98
N LEU A 78 -11.02 -10.28 6.89
CA LEU A 78 -10.98 -8.86 6.54
C LEU A 78 -9.82 -8.54 5.59
N LEU A 79 -8.65 -9.09 5.86
CA LEU A 79 -7.44 -8.88 5.06
C LEU A 79 -7.35 -9.79 3.82
N GLY A 80 -8.25 -10.78 3.73
CA GLY A 80 -8.28 -11.83 2.71
C GLY A 80 -8.15 -11.31 1.28
N PRO A 81 -8.92 -10.31 0.83
CA PRO A 81 -8.81 -9.80 -0.53
C PRO A 81 -7.40 -9.28 -0.89
N THR A 82 -6.68 -8.69 0.08
CA THR A 82 -5.32 -8.20 -0.13
C THR A 82 -4.31 -9.34 -0.08
N ILE A 83 -4.51 -10.33 0.78
CA ILE A 83 -3.71 -11.56 0.81
C ILE A 83 -3.84 -12.31 -0.52
N GLU A 84 -5.07 -12.56 -0.99
CA GLU A 84 -5.36 -13.18 -2.28
C GLU A 84 -4.82 -12.36 -3.46
N LEU A 85 -4.82 -11.03 -3.36
CA LEU A 85 -4.17 -10.19 -4.37
C LEU A 85 -2.67 -10.48 -4.44
N ILE A 86 -1.98 -10.61 -3.32
CA ILE A 86 -0.55 -10.90 -3.29
C ILE A 86 -0.27 -12.33 -3.78
N GLU A 87 -0.98 -13.32 -3.24
CA GLU A 87 -0.73 -14.74 -3.51
C GLU A 87 -1.05 -15.18 -4.94
N ARG A 88 -1.82 -14.39 -5.69
CA ARG A 88 -2.11 -14.64 -7.11
C ARG A 88 -0.93 -14.40 -8.05
N HIS A 89 0.15 -13.80 -7.57
CA HIS A 89 1.31 -13.46 -8.40
C HIS A 89 2.49 -14.39 -8.13
N ASP A 90 3.25 -14.67 -9.19
CA ASP A 90 4.37 -15.62 -9.16
C ASP A 90 5.68 -14.96 -8.67
N SER A 91 5.67 -13.64 -8.46
CA SER A 91 6.81 -12.90 -7.91
C SER A 91 6.41 -11.73 -7.02
N ASP A 92 7.27 -11.42 -6.04
CA ASP A 92 7.07 -10.28 -5.14
C ASP A 92 7.01 -8.94 -5.90
N ALA A 93 7.74 -8.82 -7.02
CA ALA A 93 7.73 -7.62 -7.85
C ALA A 93 6.37 -7.41 -8.55
N GLU A 94 5.78 -8.49 -9.08
CA GLU A 94 4.44 -8.45 -9.67
C GLU A 94 3.37 -8.17 -8.63
N ALA A 95 3.44 -8.83 -7.46
CA ALA A 95 2.54 -8.57 -6.35
C ALA A 95 2.62 -7.11 -5.87
N LEU A 96 3.83 -6.53 -5.79
CA LEU A 96 4.02 -5.14 -5.42
C LEU A 96 3.43 -4.18 -6.47
N ALA A 97 3.60 -4.47 -7.76
CA ALA A 97 2.99 -3.69 -8.83
C ALA A 97 1.46 -3.78 -8.79
N ALA A 98 0.90 -4.96 -8.50
CA ALA A 98 -0.52 -5.18 -8.34
C ALA A 98 -1.10 -4.42 -7.14
N LEU A 99 -0.40 -4.43 -5.99
CA LEU A 99 -0.77 -3.62 -4.83
C LEU A 99 -0.83 -2.14 -5.17
N ARG A 100 0.21 -1.59 -5.83
CA ARG A 100 0.22 -0.18 -6.25
C ARG A 100 -0.95 0.15 -7.19
N THR A 101 -1.30 -0.77 -8.08
CA THR A 101 -2.45 -0.62 -8.98
C THR A 101 -3.77 -0.63 -8.21
N ALA A 102 -3.93 -1.54 -7.24
CA ALA A 102 -5.11 -1.59 -6.38
C ALA A 102 -5.28 -0.32 -5.54
N VAL A 103 -4.18 0.20 -4.99
CA VAL A 103 -4.19 1.49 -4.26
C VAL A 103 -4.66 2.63 -5.17
N GLN A 104 -4.18 2.70 -6.41
CA GLN A 104 -4.63 3.72 -7.36
C GLN A 104 -6.14 3.58 -7.68
N ALA A 105 -6.62 2.34 -7.83
CA ALA A 105 -8.04 2.07 -8.04
C ALA A 105 -8.89 2.51 -6.83
N ASP A 106 -8.46 2.18 -5.61
CA ASP A 106 -9.14 2.61 -4.38
C ASP A 106 -9.28 4.14 -4.29
N PHE A 107 -8.23 4.88 -4.64
CA PHE A 107 -8.30 6.34 -4.69
C PHE A 107 -9.25 6.85 -5.79
N ALA A 108 -9.27 6.21 -6.96
CA ALA A 108 -10.18 6.57 -8.05
C ALA A 108 -11.65 6.33 -7.65
N ASP A 109 -11.92 5.24 -6.94
CA ASP A 109 -13.25 4.83 -6.48
C ASP A 109 -13.67 5.47 -5.15
N ARG A 110 -12.80 6.29 -4.55
CA ARG A 110 -12.98 6.90 -3.22
C ARG A 110 -13.13 5.87 -2.09
N ALA A 111 -12.58 4.67 -2.27
CA ALA A 111 -12.44 3.66 -1.23
C ALA A 111 -11.25 3.99 -0.30
N VAL A 112 -11.34 5.17 0.33
CA VAL A 112 -10.30 5.73 1.20
C VAL A 112 -10.86 6.00 2.59
N LEU A 113 -10.01 5.88 3.60
CA LEU A 113 -10.35 6.25 4.98
C LEU A 113 -9.33 7.24 5.52
N MET A 114 -9.79 8.09 6.45
CA MET A 114 -8.89 8.93 7.22
C MET A 114 -8.45 8.20 8.47
N MET A 115 -7.14 8.03 8.61
CA MET A 115 -6.51 7.47 9.79
C MET A 115 -5.37 8.42 10.17
N ASP A 116 -5.42 9.01 11.37
CA ASP A 116 -4.29 9.73 11.96
C ASP A 116 -3.84 10.97 11.19
N GLY A 117 -4.79 11.64 10.53
CA GLY A 117 -4.52 12.78 9.66
C GLY A 117 -4.01 12.38 8.27
N TRP A 118 -3.87 11.08 7.99
CA TRP A 118 -3.56 10.54 6.68
C TRP A 118 -4.84 10.08 5.98
N THR A 119 -4.91 10.31 4.67
CA THR A 119 -5.93 9.67 3.81
C THR A 119 -5.27 8.48 3.14
N LEU A 120 -5.73 7.28 3.47
CA LEU A 120 -5.16 6.03 2.99
C LEU A 120 -6.21 5.25 2.22
N SER A 121 -5.80 4.56 1.17
CA SER A 121 -6.64 3.58 0.49
C SER A 121 -6.97 2.41 1.42
N ARG A 122 -8.07 1.71 1.13
CA ARG A 122 -8.41 0.48 1.85
C ARG A 122 -7.31 -0.57 1.73
N THR A 123 -6.71 -0.70 0.54
CA THR A 123 -5.58 -1.59 0.30
C THR A 123 -4.36 -1.22 1.16
N GLU A 124 -4.01 0.07 1.27
CA GLU A 124 -2.89 0.50 2.14
C GLU A 124 -3.16 0.17 3.61
N LEU A 125 -4.39 0.35 4.08
CA LEU A 125 -4.75 0.02 5.47
C LEU A 125 -4.64 -1.48 5.73
N HIS A 126 -5.03 -2.32 4.75
CA HIS A 126 -4.84 -3.75 4.84
C HIS A 126 -3.34 -4.12 4.87
N VAL A 127 -2.51 -3.50 4.03
CA VAL A 127 -1.05 -3.72 4.04
C VAL A 127 -0.43 -3.28 5.37
N CYS A 128 -0.84 -2.14 5.93
CA CYS A 128 -0.45 -1.69 7.27
C CYS A 128 -0.85 -2.70 8.36
N ALA A 129 -2.06 -3.24 8.30
CA ALA A 129 -2.52 -4.26 9.24
C ALA A 129 -1.73 -5.58 9.09
N LEU A 130 -1.41 -5.99 7.87
CA LEU A 130 -0.58 -7.16 7.61
C LEU A 130 0.82 -7.02 8.22
N CYS A 131 1.41 -5.82 8.29
CA CYS A 131 2.70 -5.59 8.97
C CYS A 131 2.72 -6.06 10.44
N LEU A 132 1.57 -6.16 11.10
CA LEU A 132 1.46 -6.69 12.47
C LEU A 132 1.59 -8.23 12.50
N ALA A 133 1.17 -8.91 11.44
CA ALA A 133 1.17 -10.37 11.36
C ALA A 133 2.51 -10.96 10.88
N VAL A 134 3.39 -10.14 10.27
CA VAL A 134 4.71 -10.58 9.75
C VAL A 134 5.88 -10.29 10.71
N SER A 135 5.61 -9.89 11.95
CA SER A 135 6.64 -9.49 12.92
C SER A 135 7.06 -10.63 13.84
#